data_AF-A0A7X5SCI6-F1
#
_entry.id   AF-A0A7X5SCI6-F1
#
_cell.length_a   1.000
_cell.length_b   1.000
_cell.length_c   1.000
_cell.angle_alpha   90.00
_cell.angle_beta   90.00
_cell.angle_gamma   90.00
#
_symmetry.space_group_name_H-M   'P 1'
#
loop_
_entity.id
_entity.type
_entity.pdbx_description
1 polymer ?
#
loop_
_entity_poly.entity_id
_entity_poly.type
_entity_poly.pdbx_seq_one_letter_code
_entity_poly.pdbx_strand_id
1 'polypeptide(L)'
;GEYYWNSGMFLFRASRYLEELRKFQPAIADACQKAWEGGKRDADFTRLDKDAFASSPSDSIDYAVMEKTADAVVVPLDAGWNDVGSWSSLLDVS
;
A
#
# COMPACT_ATOMS: atom_id res chain seq x y z
N GLY A 1 -0.05 27.93 0.79
CA GLY A 1 0.86 26.78 0.73
C GLY A 1 0.48 25.84 1.84
N GLU A 2 -0.53 25.01 1.59
CA GLU A 2 -1.19 24.19 2.63
C GLU A 2 -1.19 22.70 2.26
N TYR A 3 -0.35 22.31 1.30
CA TYR A 3 -0.28 20.94 0.78
C TYR A 3 1.11 20.36 1.04
N TYR A 4 1.14 19.08 1.40
CA TYR A 4 2.34 18.27 1.48
C TYR A 4 2.36 17.25 0.34
N TRP A 5 3.55 16.87 -0.09
CA TRP A 5 3.72 15.73 -0.99
C TRP A 5 3.59 14.42 -0.21
N ASN A 6 2.86 13.46 -0.75
CA ASN A 6 2.82 12.10 -0.21
C ASN A 6 4.11 11.36 -0.57
N SER A 7 4.86 10.92 0.44
CA SER A 7 6.13 10.23 0.24
C SER A 7 5.99 8.73 -0.08
N GLY A 8 4.77 8.22 -0.19
CA GLY A 8 4.47 6.80 -0.38
C GLY A 8 4.74 5.92 0.86
N MET A 9 5.04 6.53 2.02
CA MET A 9 5.29 5.83 3.27
C MET A 9 4.06 5.89 4.17
N PHE A 10 3.68 4.74 4.73
CA PHE A 10 2.53 4.63 5.63
C PHE A 10 2.89 3.89 6.90
N LEU A 11 2.30 4.33 8.01
CA LEU A 11 2.39 3.65 9.30
C LEU A 11 0.99 3.52 9.90
N PHE A 12 0.56 2.29 10.12
CA PHE A 12 -0.73 1.99 10.72
C PHE A 12 -0.70 0.62 11.41
N ARG A 13 -1.67 0.39 12.30
CA ARG A 13 -1.93 -0.95 12.83
C ARG A 13 -2.52 -1.81 11.71
N ALA A 14 -2.00 -3.03 11.53
CA ALA A 14 -2.48 -3.96 10.50
C ALA A 14 -4.00 -4.19 10.57
N SER A 15 -4.58 -4.37 11.76
CA SER A 15 -6.02 -4.56 11.93
C SER A 15 -6.81 -3.34 11.43
N ARG A 16 -6.35 -2.12 11.72
CA ARG A 16 -7.05 -0.90 11.30
C ARG A 16 -7.03 -0.72 9.79
N TYR A 17 -5.89 -1.02 9.17
CA TYR A 17 -5.79 -1.00 7.71
C TYR A 17 -6.70 -2.04 7.06
N LEU A 18 -6.77 -3.26 7.59
CA LEU A 18 -7.66 -4.30 7.06
C LEU A 18 -9.14 -3.92 7.20
N GLU A 19 -9.53 -3.23 8.28
CA GLU A 19 -10.89 -2.69 8.44
C GLU A 19 -11.22 -1.66 7.35
N GLU A 20 -10.35 -0.68 7.13
CA GLU A 20 -10.55 0.37 6.11
C GLU A 20 -10.48 -0.20 4.69
N LEU A 21 -9.59 -1.16 4.42
CA LEU A 21 -9.50 -1.85 3.14
C LEU A 21 -10.78 -2.64 2.83
N ARG A 22 -11.32 -3.37 3.81
CA ARG A 22 -12.61 -4.08 3.64
C ARG A 22 -13.77 -3.12 3.41
N LYS A 23 -13.74 -1.94 4.03
CA LYS A 23 -14.77 -0.91 3.87
C LYS A 23 -14.76 -0.28 2.48
N PHE A 24 -13.59 0.04 1.94
CA PHE A 24 -13.48 0.82 0.69
C PHE A 24 -13.17 -0.02 -0.55
N GLN A 25 -12.44 -1.12 -0.41
CA GLN A 25 -12.10 -2.05 -1.49
C GLN A 25 -12.27 -3.51 -1.04
N PRO A 26 -13.51 -3.96 -0.77
CA PRO A 26 -13.78 -5.33 -0.30
C PRO A 26 -13.26 -6.39 -1.26
N ALA A 27 -13.28 -6.14 -2.58
CA ALA A 27 -12.77 -7.07 -3.57
C ALA A 27 -11.26 -7.34 -3.43
N ILE A 28 -10.46 -6.31 -3.12
CA ILE A 28 -9.03 -6.46 -2.84
C ILE A 28 -8.84 -7.24 -1.54
N ALA A 29 -9.56 -6.85 -0.47
CA ALA A 29 -9.47 -7.54 0.82
C ALA A 29 -9.81 -9.04 0.72
N ASP A 30 -10.86 -9.39 -0.02
CA ASP A 30 -11.30 -10.77 -0.19
C ASP A 30 -10.32 -11.58 -1.07
N ALA A 31 -9.79 -11.00 -2.14
CA ALA A 31 -8.78 -11.64 -2.97
C ALA A 31 -7.49 -11.91 -2.17
N CYS A 32 -7.02 -10.93 -1.39
CA CYS A 32 -5.86 -11.09 -0.52
C CYS A 32 -6.10 -12.15 0.57
N GLN A 33 -7.28 -12.17 1.19
CA GLN A 33 -7.64 -13.18 2.20
C GLN A 33 -7.60 -14.58 1.59
N LYS A 34 -8.25 -14.80 0.44
CA LYS A 34 -8.25 -16.09 -0.27
C LYS A 34 -6.84 -16.51 -0.68
N ALA A 35 -6.04 -15.56 -1.19
CA ALA A 35 -4.65 -15.80 -1.58
C ALA A 35 -3.78 -16.24 -0.40
N TRP A 36 -4.02 -15.66 0.78
CA TRP A 36 -3.35 -16.03 2.01
C TRP A 36 -3.78 -17.41 2.52
N GLU A 37 -5.09 -17.69 2.56
CA GLU A 37 -5.64 -18.96 3.03
C GLU A 37 -5.29 -20.15 2.12
N GLY A 38 -5.30 -19.93 0.80
CA GLY A 38 -4.86 -20.92 -0.19
C GLY A 38 -3.34 -21.01 -0.33
N GLY A 39 -2.60 -20.12 0.35
CA GLY A 39 -1.15 -20.08 0.31
C GLY A 39 -0.52 -21.34 0.90
N LYS A 40 0.66 -21.69 0.39
CA LYS A 40 1.43 -22.84 0.86
C LYS A 40 2.75 -22.39 1.44
N ARG A 41 3.18 -23.05 2.52
CA ARG A 41 4.54 -22.91 3.02
C ARG A 41 5.48 -23.68 2.11
N ASP A 42 6.49 -22.99 1.61
CA ASP A 42 7.51 -23.50 0.70
C ASP A 42 8.87 -23.20 1.36
N ALA A 43 9.37 -24.18 2.11
CA ALA A 43 10.49 -24.03 3.04
C ALA A 43 10.35 -22.78 3.96
N ASP A 44 11.21 -21.79 3.75
CA ASP A 44 11.31 -20.59 4.59
C ASP A 44 10.39 -19.45 4.16
N PHE A 45 9.63 -19.62 3.08
CA PHE A 45 8.70 -18.59 2.60
C PHE A 45 7.27 -19.11 2.44
N THR A 46 6.33 -18.18 2.48
CA THR A 46 4.91 -18.46 2.19
C THR A 46 4.62 -17.99 0.78
N ARG A 47 4.19 -18.92 -0.08
CA ARG A 47 3.76 -18.63 -1.45
C ARG A 47 2.24 -18.50 -1.46
N LEU A 48 1.73 -17.32 -1.79
CA LEU A 48 0.29 -17.08 -1.93
C LEU A 48 -0.30 -17.94 -3.05
N ASP A 49 -1.59 -18.23 -2.94
CA ASP A 49 -2.32 -18.82 -4.07
C ASP A 49 -2.31 -17.83 -5.25
N LYS A 50 -1.79 -18.29 -6.38
CA LYS A 50 -1.51 -17.45 -7.55
C LYS A 50 -2.79 -16.91 -8.17
N ASP A 51 -3.80 -17.76 -8.34
CA ASP A 51 -5.00 -17.40 -9.08
C ASP A 51 -5.90 -16.51 -8.23
N ALA A 52 -5.99 -16.78 -6.92
CA ALA A 52 -6.66 -15.90 -5.97
C ALA A 52 -5.97 -14.52 -5.90
N PHE A 53 -4.63 -14.47 -5.85
CA PHE A 53 -3.90 -13.21 -5.84
C PHE A 53 -4.08 -12.43 -7.15
N ALA A 54 -4.00 -13.11 -8.30
CA ALA A 54 -4.20 -12.50 -9.62
C ALA A 54 -5.63 -11.98 -9.83
N SER A 55 -6.60 -12.45 -9.06
CA SER A 55 -7.98 -11.94 -9.09
C SER A 55 -8.16 -10.60 -8.37
N SER A 56 -7.17 -10.15 -7.59
CA SER A 56 -7.23 -8.84 -6.93
C SER A 56 -7.22 -7.71 -7.96
N PRO A 57 -8.13 -6.72 -7.83
CA PRO A 57 -8.00 -5.47 -8.57
C PRO A 57 -6.60 -4.85 -8.39
N SER A 58 -6.04 -4.33 -9.48
CA SER A 58 -4.76 -3.60 -9.46
C SER A 58 -5.04 -2.13 -9.20
N ASP A 59 -5.18 -1.77 -7.92
CA ASP A 59 -5.37 -0.39 -7.45
C ASP A 59 -4.33 -0.07 -6.37
N SER A 60 -3.83 1.17 -6.36
CA SER A 60 -2.83 1.56 -5.35
C SER A 60 -3.49 1.79 -4.00
N ILE A 61 -2.72 1.69 -2.92
CA ILE A 61 -3.21 1.97 -1.56
C ILE A 61 -3.74 3.40 -1.41
N ASP A 62 -3.19 4.35 -2.18
CA ASP A 62 -3.60 5.75 -2.18
C ASP A 62 -5.06 5.90 -2.59
N TYR A 63 -5.44 5.37 -3.75
CA TYR A 63 -6.81 5.41 -4.26
C TYR A 63 -7.73 4.41 -3.55
N ALA A 64 -7.21 3.24 -3.19
CA ALA A 64 -7.97 2.20 -2.54
C ALA A 64 -8.47 2.64 -1.16
N VAL A 65 -7.62 3.33 -0.39
CA VAL A 65 -7.87 3.62 1.02
C VAL A 65 -7.58 5.08 1.39
N MET A 66 -6.38 5.61 1.08
CA MET A 66 -5.90 6.84 1.71
C MET A 66 -6.64 8.10 1.27
N GLU A 67 -7.16 8.16 0.04
CA GLU A 67 -8.02 9.26 -0.40
C GLU A 67 -9.43 9.24 0.23
N LYS A 68 -9.86 8.09 0.77
CA LYS A 68 -11.24 7.85 1.24
C LYS A 68 -11.34 7.80 2.76
N THR A 69 -10.26 7.45 3.45
CA THR A 69 -10.26 7.31 4.90
C THR A 69 -10.40 8.66 5.60
N ALA A 70 -11.17 8.69 6.68
CA ALA A 70 -11.29 9.86 7.55
C ALA A 70 -10.27 9.83 8.71
N ASP A 71 -9.52 8.72 8.85
CA ASP A 71 -8.63 8.46 9.99
C ASP A 71 -7.15 8.57 9.61
N ALA A 72 -6.82 9.46 8.67
CA ALA A 72 -5.45 9.75 8.26
C ALA A 72 -4.88 10.97 9.00
N VAL A 73 -3.59 10.90 9.32
CA VAL A 73 -2.79 12.02 9.83
C VAL A 73 -1.49 12.11 9.04
N VAL A 74 -1.02 13.33 8.79
CA VAL A 74 0.22 13.60 8.06
C VAL A 74 1.28 14.06 9.04
N VAL A 75 2.47 13.46 8.97
CA VAL A 75 3.66 13.89 9.71
C VAL A 75 4.65 14.50 8.72
N PRO A 76 4.98 15.80 8.80
CA PRO A 76 6.00 16.40 7.95
C PRO A 76 7.35 15.69 8.12
N LEU A 77 8.03 15.45 7.01
CA LEU A 77 9.33 14.79 6.99
C LEU A 77 10.40 15.76 6.48
N ASP A 78 11.42 16.02 7.30
CA ASP A 78 12.64 16.72 6.91
C ASP A 78 13.83 15.77 7.01
N ALA A 79 14.07 15.03 5.92
CA ALA A 79 15.08 13.98 5.84
C ALA A 79 15.80 13.93 4.49
N GLY A 80 15.72 15.00 3.68
CA GLY A 80 16.31 15.04 2.33
C GLY A 80 15.69 14.04 1.34
N TRP A 81 14.40 13.70 1.52
CA TRP A 81 13.72 12.67 0.74
C TRP A 81 13.56 13.04 -0.74
N ASN A 82 13.80 12.08 -1.65
CA ASN A 82 13.56 12.17 -3.09
C ASN A 82 13.08 10.80 -3.60
N ASP A 83 11.96 10.76 -4.31
CA ASP A 83 11.36 9.53 -4.84
C ASP A 83 12.10 8.95 -6.07
N VAL A 84 13.07 9.71 -6.62
CA VAL A 84 13.82 9.39 -7.84
C VAL A 84 12.91 8.80 -8.93
N GLY A 85 11.83 9.51 -9.24
CA GLY A 85 10.80 9.03 -10.16
C GLY A 85 11.21 8.99 -11.64
N SER A 86 12.42 9.47 -11.97
CA SER A 86 12.96 9.45 -13.34
C SER A 86 14.48 9.58 -13.35
N TRP A 87 15.13 9.27 -14.48
CA TRP A 87 16.57 9.49 -14.66
C TRP A 87 17.01 10.94 -14.44
N SER A 88 16.11 11.91 -14.67
CA SER A 88 16.41 13.32 -14.40
C SER A 88 16.52 13.64 -12.91
N SER A 89 15.83 12.89 -12.05
CA SER A 89 15.85 13.06 -10.60
C SER A 89 17.20 12.72 -9.96
N LEU A 90 18.11 12.05 -10.68
CA LEU A 90 19.48 11.79 -10.20
C LEU A 90 20.37 13.04 -10.24
N LEU A 91 20.13 13.96 -11.18
CA LEU A 91 20.92 15.20 -11.29
C LEU A 91 20.65 16.15 -10.11
N ASP A 92 19.46 16.08 -9.50
CA ASP A 92 19.07 16.89 -8.34
C ASP A 92 19.60 16.34 -7.00
N VAL A 93 20.17 15.13 -6.99
CA VAL A 93 20.75 14.46 -5.80
C VAL A 93 22.29 14.54 -5.81
N SER A 94 22.88 15.21 -6.80
CA SER A 94 24.33 15.31 -7.04
C SER A 94 25.00 16.51 -6.35
#